data_AF-A0A7Y5N7T9-F1
#
_entry.id   AF-A0A7Y5N7T9-F1
#
_cell.length_a   1.000
_cell.length_b   1.000
_cell.length_c   1.000
_cell.angle_alpha   90.00
_cell.angle_beta   90.00
_cell.angle_gamma   90.00
#
_symmetry.space_group_name_H-M   'P 1'
#
loop_
_entity.id
_entity.type
_entity.pdbx_description
1 polymer ?
#
loop_
_entity_poly.entity_id
_entity_poly.type
_entity_poly.pdbx_seq_one_letter_code
_entity_poly.pdbx_strand_id
1 'polypeptide(L)'
;ADAPDEGSFTAIAQRATGALLLAVGANGVPSAASRLLEVIAARFDGRYGDAIDALRALRERLLARGARDEWERAAEQLLGEEFTTRVEDGRLAREARGWR
;
A
#
# COMPACT_ATOMS: atom_id res chain seq x y z
N ALA A 1 -17.37 -20.88 -7.73
CA ALA A 1 -18.75 -20.39 -7.68
C ALA A 1 -19.06 -19.89 -9.08
N ASP A 2 -19.99 -20.56 -9.77
CA ASP A 2 -20.27 -20.40 -11.21
C ASP A 2 -21.71 -19.88 -11.42
N ALA A 3 -21.97 -18.62 -11.07
CA ALA A 3 -23.21 -17.91 -11.39
C ALA A 3 -22.92 -16.39 -11.48
N PRO A 4 -22.63 -15.85 -12.68
CA PRO A 4 -22.20 -14.46 -12.84
C PRO A 4 -23.34 -13.43 -12.91
N ASP A 5 -24.60 -13.85 -13.07
CA ASP A 5 -25.71 -12.94 -13.42
C ASP A 5 -26.67 -12.62 -12.26
N GLU A 6 -26.44 -13.11 -11.05
CA GLU A 6 -27.24 -12.80 -9.86
C GLU A 6 -26.41 -12.05 -8.82
N GLY A 7 -26.35 -10.73 -8.97
CA GLY A 7 -25.69 -9.80 -8.05
C GLY A 7 -24.37 -9.26 -8.60
N SER A 8 -24.21 -7.94 -8.60
CA SER A 8 -23.01 -7.23 -9.08
C SER A 8 -21.82 -7.38 -8.12
N PHE A 9 -21.47 -8.62 -7.78
CA PHE A 9 -20.33 -8.97 -6.95
C PHE A 9 -19.35 -9.77 -7.79
N THR A 10 -18.49 -9.05 -8.51
CA THR A 10 -17.33 -9.67 -9.14
C THR A 10 -16.42 -10.22 -8.05
N ALA A 11 -16.04 -11.50 -8.13
CA ALA A 11 -15.09 -12.10 -7.21
C ALA A 11 -13.75 -11.33 -7.24
N ILE A 12 -13.32 -10.84 -6.07
CA ILE A 12 -12.04 -10.16 -5.87
C ILE A 12 -11.11 -11.08 -5.09
N ALA A 13 -9.92 -11.32 -5.61
CA ALA A 13 -8.84 -11.92 -4.84
C ALA A 13 -8.22 -10.83 -3.96
N GLN A 14 -8.08 -11.07 -2.66
CA GLN A 14 -7.52 -10.10 -1.73
C GLN A 14 -6.44 -10.71 -0.82
N ARG A 15 -5.43 -9.91 -0.49
CA ARG A 15 -4.37 -10.28 0.46
C ARG A 15 -3.94 -9.05 1.25
N ALA A 16 -3.78 -9.22 2.56
CA ALA A 16 -3.18 -8.21 3.42
C ALA A 16 -1.73 -8.61 3.76
N THR A 17 -0.84 -7.63 3.74
CA THR A 17 0.56 -7.74 4.18
C THR A 17 0.86 -6.57 5.11
N GLY A 18 0.72 -6.79 6.42
CA GLY A 18 0.79 -5.71 7.41
C GLY A 18 -0.30 -4.66 7.14
N ALA A 19 0.09 -3.39 7.03
CA ALA A 19 -0.81 -2.28 6.72
C ALA A 19 -1.21 -2.16 5.24
N LEU A 20 -0.67 -2.99 4.34
CA LEU A 20 -1.00 -2.98 2.91
C LEU A 20 -2.13 -3.97 2.60
N LEU A 21 -3.18 -3.51 1.90
CA LEU A 21 -4.21 -4.35 1.29
C LEU A 21 -4.03 -4.36 -0.23
N LEU A 22 -3.94 -5.57 -0.80
CA LEU A 22 -3.92 -5.80 -2.24
C LEU A 22 -5.22 -6.49 -2.64
N ALA A 23 -5.87 -5.98 -3.67
CA ALA A 23 -7.12 -6.52 -4.19
C ALA A 23 -7.06 -6.54 -5.73
N VAL A 24 -7.37 -7.69 -6.33
CA VAL A 24 -7.38 -7.88 -7.78
C VAL A 24 -8.72 -8.46 -8.20
N GLY A 25 -9.38 -7.79 -9.15
CA GLY A 25 -10.56 -8.30 -9.84
C GLY A 25 -10.25 -8.63 -11.29
N ALA A 26 -10.88 -9.66 -11.84
CA ALA A 26 -10.69 -10.09 -13.22
C ALA A 26 -12.02 -10.46 -13.91
N ASN A 27 -13.02 -9.58 -13.79
CA ASN A 27 -14.33 -9.61 -14.47
C ASN A 27 -14.85 -10.99 -14.92
N GLY A 28 -15.26 -11.83 -13.97
CA GLY A 28 -15.80 -13.17 -14.26
C GLY A 28 -14.76 -14.30 -14.39
N VAL A 29 -13.46 -14.01 -14.20
CA VAL A 29 -12.37 -15.00 -14.23
C VAL A 29 -11.63 -15.04 -12.87
N PRO A 30 -12.21 -15.66 -11.82
CA PRO A 30 -11.64 -15.63 -10.46
C PRO A 30 -10.24 -16.24 -10.35
N SER A 31 -9.94 -17.25 -11.17
CA SER A 31 -8.62 -17.89 -11.22
C SER A 31 -7.53 -16.94 -11.74
N ALA A 32 -7.85 -16.10 -12.72
CA ALA A 32 -6.93 -15.07 -13.23
C ALA A 32 -6.65 -14.01 -12.15
N ALA A 33 -7.69 -13.55 -11.45
CA ALA A 33 -7.52 -12.63 -10.32
C ALA A 33 -6.59 -13.19 -9.24
N SER A 34 -6.77 -14.47 -8.90
CA SER A 34 -5.93 -15.16 -7.89
C SER A 34 -4.47 -15.24 -8.34
N ARG A 35 -4.21 -15.64 -9.59
CA ARG A 35 -2.84 -15.73 -10.15
C ARG A 35 -2.15 -14.38 -10.23
N LEU A 36 -2.87 -13.33 -10.65
CA LEU A 36 -2.34 -11.98 -10.69
C LEU A 36 -2.01 -11.49 -9.27
N LEU A 37 -2.90 -11.74 -8.30
CA LEU A 37 -2.64 -11.38 -6.90
C LEU A 37 -1.40 -12.09 -6.35
N GLU A 38 -1.17 -13.37 -6.67
CA GLU A 38 0.04 -14.09 -6.26
C GLU A 38 1.31 -13.40 -6.76
N VAL A 39 1.35 -13.04 -8.05
CA VAL A 39 2.50 -12.35 -8.67
C VAL A 39 2.71 -10.96 -8.06
N ILE A 40 1.62 -10.19 -7.88
CA ILE A 40 1.67 -8.85 -7.28
C ILE A 40 2.14 -8.94 -5.82
N ALA A 41 1.58 -9.85 -5.03
CA ALA A 41 1.94 -10.01 -3.62
C ALA A 41 3.36 -10.51 -3.40
N ALA A 42 3.97 -11.19 -4.38
CA ALA A 42 5.39 -11.56 -4.33
C ALA A 42 6.32 -10.33 -4.39
N ARG A 43 5.90 -9.26 -5.09
CA ARG A 43 6.64 -7.99 -5.14
C ARG A 43 6.36 -7.13 -3.91
N PHE A 44 5.09 -6.98 -3.54
CA PHE A 44 4.65 -6.10 -2.45
C PHE A 44 4.67 -6.84 -1.11
N ASP A 45 5.87 -7.06 -0.59
CA ASP A 45 6.13 -7.80 0.65
C ASP A 45 6.02 -6.93 1.93
N GLY A 46 6.48 -7.48 3.06
CA GLY A 46 6.44 -6.83 4.38
C GLY A 46 7.05 -5.43 4.44
N ARG A 47 8.03 -5.12 3.58
CA ARG A 47 8.67 -3.79 3.53
C ARG A 47 7.65 -2.68 3.25
N TYR A 48 6.64 -2.95 2.44
CA TYR A 48 5.57 -1.99 2.15
C TYR A 48 4.67 -1.75 3.36
N GLY A 49 4.38 -2.78 4.16
CA GLY A 49 3.64 -2.63 5.41
C GLY A 49 4.39 -1.73 6.39
N ASP A 50 5.67 -2.01 6.63
CA ASP A 50 6.51 -1.23 7.54
C ASP A 50 6.66 0.24 7.10
N ALA A 51 6.75 0.46 5.78
CA ALA A 51 6.79 1.77 5.17
C ALA A 51 5.49 2.57 5.42
N ILE A 52 4.33 1.94 5.19
CA ILE A 52 3.02 2.56 5.40
C ILE A 52 2.82 2.90 6.88
N ASP A 53 3.20 2.00 7.80
CA ASP A 53 3.11 2.26 9.23
C ASP A 53 4.00 3.44 9.66
N ALA A 54 5.22 3.53 9.14
CA ALA A 54 6.12 4.66 9.41
C ALA A 54 5.57 5.99 8.88
N LEU A 55 5.01 6.00 7.68
CA LEU A 55 4.37 7.19 7.08
C LEU A 55 3.11 7.60 7.84
N ARG A 56 2.29 6.63 8.26
CA ARG A 56 1.11 6.87 9.09
C ARG A 56 1.49 7.53 10.41
N ALA A 57 2.49 6.98 11.12
CA ALA A 57 2.99 7.55 12.36
C ALA A 57 3.56 8.96 12.17
N LEU A 58 4.27 9.22 11.06
CA LEU A 58 4.75 10.55 10.70
C LEU A 58 3.59 11.52 10.50
N ARG A 59 2.59 11.15 9.70
CA ARG A 59 1.41 11.97 9.43
C ARG A 59 0.66 12.32 10.71
N GLU A 60 0.37 11.31 11.53
CA GLU A 60 -0.33 11.50 12.81
C GLU A 60 0.45 12.46 13.72
N ARG A 61 1.78 12.29 13.85
CA ARG A 61 2.64 13.16 14.64
C ARG A 61 2.66 14.61 14.15
N LEU A 62 2.77 14.85 12.84
CA LEU A 62 2.80 16.20 12.26
C LEU A 62 1.45 16.91 12.39
N LEU A 63 0.37 16.20 12.09
CA LEU A 63 -0.98 16.78 12.17
C LEU A 63 -1.40 17.05 13.62
N ALA A 64 -1.01 16.21 14.58
CA ALA A 64 -1.29 16.42 16.00
C ALA A 64 -0.70 17.73 16.56
N ARG A 65 0.37 18.26 15.95
CA ARG A 65 0.99 19.54 16.33
C ARG A 65 0.62 20.71 15.40
N GLY A 66 -0.38 20.53 14.52
CA GLY A 66 -0.80 21.56 13.56
C GLY A 66 0.17 21.81 12.39
N ALA A 67 1.18 20.96 12.21
CA ALA A 67 2.23 21.08 11.20
C ALA A 67 1.79 20.48 9.87
N ARG A 68 0.75 21.07 9.26
CA ARG A 68 0.21 20.59 7.97
C ARG A 68 1.19 20.79 6.83
N ASP A 69 1.79 21.97 6.74
CA ASP A 69 2.74 22.32 5.68
C ASP A 69 4.00 21.44 5.73
N GLU A 70 4.42 21.05 6.93
CA GLU A 70 5.44 20.02 7.14
C GLU A 70 5.02 18.67 6.55
N TRP A 71 3.79 18.23 6.82
CA TRP A 71 3.32 16.95 6.27
C TRP A 71 3.28 16.98 4.74
N GLU A 72 2.84 18.09 4.14
CA GLU A 72 2.81 18.25 2.68
C GLU A 72 4.22 18.16 2.09
N ARG A 73 5.21 18.83 2.70
CA ARG A 73 6.63 18.70 2.31
C ARG A 73 7.18 17.28 2.48
N ALA A 74 6.84 16.61 3.58
CA ALA A 74 7.25 15.23 3.82
C ALA A 74 6.67 14.28 2.77
N ALA A 75 5.39 14.45 2.45
CA ALA A 75 4.68 13.66 1.46
C ALA A 75 5.28 13.83 0.06
N GLU A 76 5.54 15.07 -0.37
CA GLU A 76 6.21 15.33 -1.66
C GLU A 76 7.57 14.63 -1.76
N GLN A 77 8.37 14.68 -0.69
CA GLN A 77 9.69 14.07 -0.67
C GLN A 77 9.65 12.53 -0.64
N LEU A 78 8.80 11.97 0.23
CA LEU A 78 8.80 10.54 0.55
C LEU A 78 7.91 9.71 -0.40
N LEU A 79 6.82 10.29 -0.90
CA LEU A 79 5.82 9.65 -1.76
C LEU A 79 5.99 9.99 -3.26
N GLY A 80 7.09 10.64 -3.63
CA GLY A 80 7.43 10.93 -5.03
C GLY A 80 7.85 9.69 -5.84
N GLU A 81 8.41 9.91 -7.02
CA GLU A 81 8.74 8.87 -8.02
C GLU A 81 9.61 7.72 -7.46
N GLU A 82 10.50 8.03 -6.52
CA GLU A 82 11.40 7.06 -5.88
C GLU A 82 10.77 6.28 -4.71
N PHE A 83 9.46 6.42 -4.46
CA PHE A 83 8.77 5.77 -3.35
C PHE A 83 9.01 4.25 -3.34
N THR A 84 8.74 3.57 -4.45
CA THR A 84 8.89 2.11 -4.54
C THR A 84 10.34 1.69 -4.35
N THR A 85 11.29 2.36 -5.01
CA THR A 85 12.73 2.12 -4.84
C THR A 85 13.15 2.23 -3.37
N ARG A 86 12.72 3.29 -2.66
CA ARG A 86 13.07 3.48 -1.25
C ARG A 86 12.44 2.45 -0.32
N VAL A 87 11.24 1.97 -0.62
CA VAL A 87 10.61 0.88 0.14
C VAL A 87 11.39 -0.42 -0.09
N GLU A 88 11.66 -0.74 -1.35
CA GLU A 88 12.36 -1.96 -1.72
C GLU A 88 13.80 -1.96 -1.15
N ASP A 89 14.48 -0.81 -1.09
CA ASP A 89 15.80 -0.68 -0.45
C ASP A 89 15.75 -0.63 1.10
N GLY A 90 14.57 -0.66 1.71
CA GLY A 90 14.39 -0.53 3.17
C GLY A 90 14.72 0.87 3.73
N ARG A 91 14.85 1.88 2.86
CA ARG A 91 15.22 3.26 3.24
C ARG A 91 14.02 4.08 3.71
N LEU A 92 12.85 3.88 3.11
CA LEU A 92 11.70 4.77 3.32
C LEU A 92 11.27 4.83 4.79
N ALA A 93 11.12 3.67 5.45
CA ALA A 93 10.68 3.64 6.85
C ALA A 93 11.68 4.38 7.78
N ARG A 94 12.98 4.30 7.48
CA ARG A 94 14.01 5.04 8.23
C ARG A 94 13.94 6.54 7.96
N GLU A 95 13.77 6.95 6.71
CA GLU A 95 13.65 8.35 6.32
C GLU A 95 12.40 9.00 6.94
N ALA A 96 11.26 8.31 6.92
CA ALA A 96 10.03 8.77 7.56
C ALA A 96 10.18 8.94 9.09
N ARG A 97 10.88 8.02 9.76
CA ARG A 97 11.16 8.11 11.21
C ARG A 97 12.13 9.25 11.55
N GLY A 98 13.06 9.57 10.66
CA GLY A 98 14.04 10.65 10.84
C GLY A 98 13.50 12.07 10.59
N TRP A 99 12.29 12.18 10.05
CA TRP A 99 11.69 13.44 9.62
C TRP A 99 11.22 14.30 10.80
N ARG A 100 11.59 15.59 10.84
CA ARG A 100 11.42 16.48 12.01
C ARG A 100 10.29 17.48 11.87
#